data_AF-A0A831KUH4-F1
#
_entry.id   AF-A0A831KUH4-F1
#
_cell.length_a   1.000
_cell.length_b   1.000
_cell.length_c   1.000
_cell.angle_alpha   90.00
_cell.angle_beta   90.00
_cell.angle_gamma   90.00
#
_symmetry.space_group_name_H-M   'P 1'
#
loop_
_entity.id
_entity.type
_entity.pdbx_description
1 polymer ?
#
loop_
_entity_poly.entity_id
_entity_poly.type
_entity_poly.pdbx_seq_one_letter_code
_entity_poly.pdbx_strand_id
1 'polypeptide(L)' 'GFRDGKIKIVVSTPTLAAGVNLPARRVIIKSLYRYNGYSRKIKVAEYKQLSGRAGRPGLDEVGE' A
#
# COMPACT_ATOMS: atom_id res chain seq x y z
N GLY A 1 -16.64 -8.21 -3.14
CA GLY A 1 -15.25 -8.28 -2.66
C GLY A 1 -14.76 -6.91 -2.21
N PHE A 2 -13.46 -6.70 -1.97
CA PHE A 2 -12.90 -5.37 -1.58
C PHE A 2 -13.35 -4.23 -2.50
N ARG A 3 -13.50 -4.52 -3.80
CA ARG A 3 -13.99 -3.57 -4.82
C ARG A 3 -15.47 -3.18 -4.66
N ASP A 4 -16.29 -3.97 -3.96
CA ASP A 4 -17.68 -3.65 -3.61
C ASP A 4 -17.79 -2.78 -2.34
N GLY A 5 -16.66 -2.32 -1.76
CA GLY A 5 -16.67 -1.49 -0.55
C GLY A 5 -17.07 -2.23 0.74
N LYS A 6 -17.25 -3.56 0.70
CA LYS A 6 -17.58 -4.39 1.87
C LYS A 6 -16.43 -4.51 2.87
N ILE A 7 -15.19 -4.30 2.43
CA ILE A 7 -13.98 -4.35 3.26
C ILE A 7 -13.45 -2.93 3.39
N LYS A 8 -13.48 -2.37 4.61
CA LYS A 8 -13.07 -0.98 4.86
C LYS A 8 -11.57 -0.82 5.11
N ILE A 9 -10.90 -1.86 5.61
CA ILE A 9 -9.48 -1.84 5.99
C ILE A 9 -8.83 -3.15 5.57
N VAL A 10 -7.64 -3.07 4.98
CA VAL A 10 -6.78 -4.21 4.69
C VAL A 10 -5.41 -3.94 5.30
N VAL A 11 -4.91 -4.88 6.10
CA VAL A 11 -3.56 -4.85 6.66
C VAL A 11 -2.78 -5.96 6.02
N SER A 12 -1.61 -5.65 5.44
CA SER A 12 -0.79 -6.66 4.80
C SER A 12 0.71 -6.35 4.89
N THR A 13 1.50 -7.41 4.80
CA THR A 13 2.93 -7.33 4.47
C THR A 13 3.14 -6.88 3.02
N PRO A 14 4.34 -6.39 2.67
CA PRO A 14 4.65 -5.76 1.38
C PRO A 14 4.36 -6.62 0.14
N THR A 15 4.37 -7.95 0.30
CA THR A 15 4.13 -8.92 -0.77
C THR A 15 2.74 -8.82 -1.40
N LEU A 16 1.69 -8.51 -0.63
CA LEU A 16 0.33 -8.38 -1.17
C LEU A 16 0.16 -7.12 -2.03
N ALA A 17 0.89 -6.04 -1.73
CA ALA A 17 0.80 -4.78 -2.46
C ALA A 17 1.33 -4.89 -3.91
N ALA A 18 2.22 -5.85 -4.16
CA ALA A 18 2.74 -6.13 -5.49
C ALA A 18 1.78 -7.01 -6.33
N GLY A 19 1.06 -7.95 -5.70
CA GLY A 19 0.30 -8.98 -6.40
C GLY A 19 -1.16 -8.64 -6.73
N VAL A 20 -1.77 -7.64 -6.10
CA VAL A 20 -3.21 -7.36 -6.28
C VAL A 20 -3.45 -5.88 -6.58
N ASN A 21 -4.22 -5.60 -7.64
CA ASN A 21 -4.62 -4.24 -8.00
C ASN A 21 -5.75 -3.73 -7.08
N LEU A 22 -5.39 -3.38 -5.85
CA LEU A 22 -6.29 -2.84 -4.83
C LEU A 22 -5.96 -1.36 -4.62
N PRO A 23 -6.60 -0.43 -5.34
CA PRO A 23 -6.47 1.00 -5.04
C PRO A 23 -7.18 1.29 -3.71
N ALA A 24 -6.47 1.92 -2.77
CA ALA A 24 -6.99 2.32 -1.48
C ALA A 24 -7.06 3.84 -1.38
N ARG A 25 -8.07 4.38 -0.68
CA ARG A 25 -8.14 5.83 -0.47
C ARG A 25 -6.93 6.34 0.32
N ARG A 26 -6.50 5.57 1.32
CA ARG A 26 -5.34 5.88 2.15
C ARG A 26 -4.42 4.67 2.32
N VAL A 27 -3.12 4.89 2.25
CA VAL A 27 -2.10 3.86 2.54
C VAL A 27 -1.23 4.28 3.72
N ILE A 28 -1.16 3.45 4.76
CA ILE A 28 -0.30 3.70 5.92
C ILE A 28 0.90 2.75 5.88
N ILE A 29 2.10 3.31 5.75
CA ILE A 29 3.36 2.56 5.81
C ILE A 29 3.87 2.58 7.26
N LYS A 30 3.66 1.48 7.99
CA LYS A 30 4.03 1.37 9.41
C LYS A 30 5.53 1.57 9.68
N SER A 31 6.39 1.13 8.76
CA SER A 31 7.84 1.26 8.91
C SER A 31 8.52 1.29 7.55
N LEU A 32 9.53 2.16 7.43
CA LEU A 32 10.44 2.19 6.28
C LEU A 32 11.60 1.19 6.44
N TYR A 33 11.64 0.43 7.53
CA TYR A 33 12.67 -0.58 7.78
C TYR A 33 12.08 -1.98 7.67
N ARG A 34 12.81 -2.87 6.98
CA ARG A 34 12.48 -4.28 6.85
C ARG A 34 13.64 -5.12 7.35
N TYR A 35 13.31 -6.21 8.02
CA TYR A 35 14.29 -7.20 8.45
C TYR A 35 14.57 -8.19 7.31
N ASN A 36 15.84 -8.29 6.91
CA ASN A 36 16.33 -9.29 5.96
C ASN A 36 17.74 -9.72 6.39
N GLY A 37 17.83 -10.39 7.55
CA GLY A 37 19.08 -10.70 8.27
C GLY A 37 19.55 -9.58 9.21
N TYR A 38 19.28 -8.32 8.87
CA TYR A 38 19.43 -7.13 9.72
C TYR A 38 18.30 -6.14 9.39
N SER A 39 18.11 -5.10 10.21
CA SER A 39 17.20 -4.00 9.90
C SER A 39 17.80 -3.09 8.82
N ARG A 40 17.17 -3.02 7.64
CA ARG A 40 17.57 -2.10 6.55
C ARG A 40 16.38 -1.31 6.03
N LYS A 41 16.64 -0.10 5.53
CA LYS A 41 15.63 0.73 4.87
C LYS A 41 15.13 0.05 3.59
N ILE A 42 13.83 0.16 3.31
CA ILE A 42 13.23 -0.28 2.04
C ILE A 42 13.76 0.57 0.88
N LYS A 43 13.82 0.01 -0.32
CA LYS A 43 14.23 0.76 -1.51
C LYS A 43 13.18 1.83 -1.83
N VAL A 44 13.63 2.94 -2.41
CA VAL A 44 12.73 4.00 -2.90
C VAL A 44 11.69 3.45 -3.88
N ALA A 45 12.06 2.46 -4.71
CA ALA A 45 11.13 1.78 -5.60
C ALA A 45 10.00 1.05 -4.85
N GLU A 46 10.31 0.37 -3.73
CA GLU A 46 9.28 -0.29 -2.92
C GLU A 46 8.37 0.73 -2.24
N TYR A 47 8.94 1.82 -1.73
CA TYR A 47 8.16 2.93 -1.18
C TYR A 47 7.17 3.47 -2.23
N LYS A 48 7.65 3.75 -3.46
CA LYS A 48 6.80 4.23 -4.56
C LYS A 48 5.72 3.21 -4.97
N GLN A 49 6.02 1.92 -4.93
CA GLN A 49 5.03 0.87 -5.20
C GLN A 49 3.94 0.81 -4.13
N LEU A 50 4.29 1.03 -2.86
CA LEU A 50 3.32 1.08 -1.76
C LEU A 50 2.49 2.37 -1.81
N SER A 51 3.14 3.53 -1.92
CA SER A 51 2.46 4.83 -1.96
C SER A 51 1.62 5.00 -3.22
N GLY A 52 2.03 4.42 -4.35
CA GLY A 52 1.26 4.45 -5.62
C GLY A 52 -0.06 3.68 -5.59
N ARG A 53 -0.36 2.96 -4.49
CA ARG A 53 -1.68 2.37 -4.22
C ARG A 53 -2.63 3.33 -3.50
N ALA A 54 -2.12 4.46 -3.00
CA ALA A 54 -2.93 5.53 -2.43
C ALA A 54 -3.59 6.34 -3.55
N GLY A 55 -4.87 6.65 -3.36
CA GLY A 55 -5.71 7.32 -4.35
C GLY A 55 -6.49 6.33 -5.21
N ARG A 56 -7.81 6.56 -5.28
CA ARG A 56 -8.71 5.84 -6.19
C ARG A 56 -8.98 6.74 -7.40
N PRO A 57 -8.32 6.52 -8.55
CA PRO A 57 -8.55 7.34 -9.74
C PRO A 57 -10.03 7.28 -10.13
N GLY A 58 -10.67 8.46 -10.17
CA GLY A 58 -12.10 8.62 -10.50
C GLY A 58 -13.08 8.64 -9.32
N LEU A 59 -12.64 8.46 -8.07
CA LEU A 59 -13.51 8.46 -6.87
C LEU A 59 -13.03 9.41 -5.75
N ASP A 60 -11.74 9.77 -5.74
CA ASP A 60 -11.19 10.74 -4.78
C ASP A 60 -10.34 11.77 -5.56
N GLU A 61 -10.51 13.05 -5.24
CA GLU A 61 -9.81 14.19 -5.89
C GLU A 61 -8.31 14.24 -5.52
N VAL A 62 -7.93 13.60 -4.41
CA VAL A 62 -6.55 13.50 -3.90
C VAL A 62 -6.37 12.15 -3.18
N GLY A 63 -5.21 11.50 -3.36
CA GLY A 63 -4.81 10.30 -2.61
C GLY A 63 -3.81 10.66 -1.51
N GLU A 64 -3.97 10.07 -0.31
CA GLU A 64 -3.13 10.37 0.87
C GLU A 64 -2.48 9.10 1.46
#